data_AF-A0A3E4UTE2-F1
#
_entry.id   AF-A0A3E4UTE2-F1
#
_cell.length_a   1.000
_cell.length_b   1.000
_cell.length_c   1.000
_cell.angle_alpha   90.00
_cell.angle_beta   90.00
_cell.angle_gamma   90.00
#
_symmetry.space_group_name_H-M   'P 1'
#
loop_
_entity.id
_entity.type
_entity.pdbx_description
1 polymer ?
#
loop_
_entity_poly.entity_id
_entity_poly.type
_entity_poly.pdbx_seq_one_letter_code
_entity_poly.pdbx_strand_id
1 'polypeptide(L)'
;MRKSILSAVAGVTFLLGIAACSEENKYDSSVVTDIQLYLDDEAYSLNTGSSNKPLFIYASDGRYVANYSTLYRFQLPNGTYRVVATTEADSLPHPGNLNDIVLNQDPKAEKVYALSAPVEYTSPFNNPLEVRMYNRTGTLRLRATDRKADKRYSTIRAIVSTPISGYKISDATFVKSPIEVVRNTATSTGGVNYTDDLVLFETETSQEAVTVRIEYLDEKQQVVQTKDIDGTFSILPKQLTTVSFELNNPDEPTIQNYTVTITPEEWEEEDITPDAPIRVPDGYTFVSPGENINNVYNKLKSDETAADIKLFLKAGTTYQFTSKTLDNIPKGLSIVGQEPKAGEDLAVLELKSSLSMESENLIEELHFENLVIKVDAQDFFRLKNQKFHVGTISWKNCEINDLQRTMWYQEVDAAQKQIVDKVCIENCRILGLNSGKSGLFGLSTKQDAPIHAFEFRNSTFHANDMTKALITGVSSMKGNLDIVVENCTFVAMKAGMTFFDLNAKNITDGSVTIKNNLFSGEVDADNGTWFSLHKNITTRTFENNYITNGFALKNWGVEEDEKPVETALPMNELFEDVSNRNFTIKDKSSEVYIQGIGDPYWRK
;
A
#
# COMPACT_ATOMS: atom_id res chain seq x y z
N MET A 1 39.03 79.22 -74.17
CA MET A 1 38.38 78.02 -74.71
C MET A 1 38.12 77.06 -73.54
N ARG A 2 36.84 76.72 -73.28
CA ARG A 2 36.25 75.49 -72.66
C ARG A 2 37.16 74.61 -71.74
N LYS A 3 36.84 74.26 -70.48
CA LYS A 3 35.70 74.50 -69.53
C LYS A 3 36.15 74.27 -68.04
N SER A 4 35.52 74.98 -67.06
CA SER A 4 35.27 74.71 -65.58
C SER A 4 36.29 73.94 -64.71
N ILE A 5 36.70 74.27 -63.46
CA ILE A 5 36.24 75.07 -62.28
C ILE A 5 35.14 74.42 -61.37
N LEU A 6 35.37 74.47 -60.03
CA LEU A 6 34.59 74.04 -58.83
C LEU A 6 34.66 72.52 -58.47
N SER A 7 35.24 72.02 -57.35
CA SER A 7 35.04 72.19 -55.87
C SER A 7 33.87 71.33 -55.30
N ALA A 8 33.92 70.67 -54.12
CA ALA A 8 34.68 70.94 -52.88
C ALA A 8 34.83 69.74 -51.89
N VAL A 9 35.94 69.75 -51.12
CA VAL A 9 36.11 69.52 -49.64
C VAL A 9 35.62 68.24 -48.91
N ALA A 10 36.59 67.65 -48.15
CA ALA A 10 36.53 66.98 -46.82
C ALA A 10 36.95 65.49 -46.78
N GLY A 11 37.97 65.17 -45.96
CA GLY A 11 38.19 63.79 -45.48
C GLY A 11 39.64 63.41 -45.10
N VAL A 12 39.84 63.16 -43.79
CA VAL A 12 40.88 62.31 -43.17
C VAL A 12 42.31 62.84 -43.04
N THR A 13 42.80 62.78 -41.80
CA THR A 13 44.18 63.02 -41.34
C THR A 13 44.69 61.76 -40.61
N PHE A 14 45.99 61.70 -40.31
CA PHE A 14 46.64 60.93 -39.22
C PHE A 14 47.14 59.49 -39.43
N LEU A 15 48.00 59.02 -38.48
CA LEU A 15 49.04 57.96 -38.50
C LEU A 15 50.44 58.54 -38.88
N LEU A 16 51.61 58.15 -38.34
CA LEU A 16 52.00 57.17 -37.29
C LEU A 16 53.42 57.48 -36.70
N GLY A 17 53.81 56.88 -35.56
CA GLY A 17 55.18 56.87 -34.97
C GLY A 17 55.27 57.44 -33.53
N ILE A 18 55.34 56.70 -32.40
CA ILE A 18 56.10 55.48 -31.98
C ILE A 18 57.62 55.81 -31.85
N ALA A 19 58.30 55.66 -30.70
CA ALA A 19 58.29 54.50 -29.79
C ALA A 19 58.57 54.76 -28.27
N ALA A 20 58.38 53.69 -27.49
CA ALA A 20 59.00 53.36 -26.18
C ALA A 20 58.43 53.96 -24.87
N CYS A 21 57.39 53.30 -24.34
CA CYS A 21 57.31 52.96 -22.91
C CYS A 21 57.50 51.45 -22.73
N SER A 22 58.00 51.02 -21.57
CA SER A 22 58.53 49.68 -21.29
C SER A 22 57.52 48.54 -21.29
N GLU A 23 57.96 47.35 -21.74
CA GLU A 23 57.31 46.08 -21.45
C GLU A 23 57.53 45.69 -19.97
N GLU A 24 56.62 46.06 -19.07
CA GLU A 24 56.47 45.38 -17.78
C GLU A 24 55.08 45.67 -17.17
N ASN A 25 54.06 45.08 -17.80
CA ASN A 25 52.71 44.80 -17.28
C ASN A 25 51.90 44.11 -18.39
N LYS A 26 52.36 42.92 -18.82
CA LYS A 26 51.42 41.99 -19.46
C LYS A 26 50.38 41.66 -18.40
N TYR A 27 49.10 41.79 -18.74
CA TYR A 27 48.02 41.28 -17.89
C TYR A 27 48.08 39.76 -17.89
N ASP A 28 48.95 39.23 -17.04
CA ASP A 28 49.11 37.80 -16.80
C ASP A 28 47.78 37.29 -16.28
N SER A 29 47.07 36.60 -17.17
CA SER A 29 45.67 36.27 -17.01
C SER A 29 45.40 34.94 -17.71
N SER A 30 44.61 34.11 -17.05
CA SER A 30 44.34 32.73 -17.45
C SER A 30 42.88 32.61 -17.86
N VAL A 31 42.61 31.78 -18.86
CA VAL A 31 41.26 31.48 -19.34
C VAL A 31 40.74 30.24 -18.62
N VAL A 32 39.55 30.32 -18.05
CA VAL A 32 38.82 29.17 -17.51
C VAL A 32 38.16 28.45 -18.69
N THR A 33 38.68 27.28 -19.06
CA THR A 33 38.30 26.58 -20.30
C THR A 33 37.31 25.43 -20.13
N ASP A 34 37.21 24.88 -18.92
CA ASP A 34 36.37 23.74 -18.54
C ASP A 34 35.71 24.03 -17.17
N ILE A 35 34.40 23.82 -17.08
CA ILE A 35 33.53 24.18 -15.96
C ILE A 35 32.56 23.02 -15.76
N GLN A 36 32.55 22.45 -14.56
CA GLN A 36 31.75 21.28 -14.23
C GLN A 36 30.90 21.60 -13.00
N LEU A 37 29.59 21.76 -13.22
CA LEU A 37 28.64 22.01 -12.14
C LEU A 37 27.89 20.73 -11.79
N TYR A 38 27.59 20.61 -10.50
CA TYR A 38 26.71 19.57 -9.98
C TYR A 38 25.64 20.20 -9.09
N LEU A 39 24.45 19.61 -9.06
CA LEU A 39 23.36 19.90 -8.13
C LEU A 39 23.00 18.58 -7.44
N ASP A 40 23.13 18.53 -6.12
CA ASP A 40 22.92 17.31 -5.31
C ASP A 40 23.69 16.10 -5.90
N ASP A 41 24.95 16.34 -6.26
CA ASP A 41 25.90 15.42 -6.91
C ASP A 41 25.56 14.94 -8.33
N GLU A 42 24.42 15.34 -8.91
CA GLU A 42 24.08 15.13 -10.33
C GLU A 42 24.61 16.25 -11.24
N ALA A 43 24.95 15.94 -12.49
CA ALA A 43 25.54 16.91 -13.42
C ALA A 43 24.54 18.02 -13.81
N TYR A 44 24.87 19.26 -13.47
CA TYR A 44 24.02 20.44 -13.71
C TYR A 44 24.50 21.25 -14.92
N SER A 45 23.57 21.68 -15.77
CA SER A 45 23.88 22.55 -16.91
C SER A 45 22.82 23.64 -17.09
N LEU A 46 23.22 24.80 -17.60
CA LEU A 46 22.30 25.86 -17.97
C LEU A 46 21.68 25.57 -19.35
N ASN A 47 20.39 25.83 -19.49
CA ASN A 47 19.73 25.84 -20.80
C ASN A 47 20.37 26.88 -21.74
N THR A 48 20.52 26.51 -23.01
CA THR A 48 21.09 27.38 -24.03
C THR A 48 20.25 28.65 -24.21
N GLY A 49 20.91 29.81 -24.18
CA GLY A 49 20.23 31.12 -24.24
C GLY A 49 19.77 31.66 -22.88
N SER A 50 20.01 30.96 -21.76
CA SER A 50 19.76 31.50 -20.43
C SER A 50 20.60 32.75 -20.14
N SER A 51 19.97 33.78 -19.58
CA SER A 51 20.62 34.99 -19.07
C SER A 51 21.26 34.80 -17.69
N ASN A 52 21.03 33.65 -17.04
CA ASN A 52 21.52 33.36 -15.70
C ASN A 52 23.06 33.33 -15.64
N LYS A 53 23.61 33.88 -14.56
CA LYS A 53 25.05 33.98 -14.29
C LYS A 53 25.37 33.37 -12.92
N PRO A 54 25.29 32.02 -12.81
CA PRO A 54 25.33 31.31 -11.54
C PRO A 54 26.71 31.32 -10.86
N LEU A 55 27.79 31.59 -11.59
CA LEU A 55 29.16 31.57 -11.05
C LEU A 55 29.56 32.93 -10.49
N PHE A 56 29.64 33.04 -9.17
CA PHE A 56 30.09 34.23 -8.47
C PHE A 56 31.57 34.12 -8.09
N ILE A 57 32.37 35.08 -8.55
CA ILE A 57 33.82 35.12 -8.35
C ILE A 57 34.14 36.17 -7.29
N TYR A 58 34.82 35.73 -6.23
CA TYR A 58 35.36 36.58 -5.17
C TYR A 58 36.89 36.45 -5.15
N ALA A 59 37.58 37.52 -4.77
CA ALA A 59 39.00 37.43 -4.42
C ALA A 59 39.18 36.66 -3.08
N SER A 60 40.41 36.27 -2.75
CA SER A 60 40.72 35.55 -1.51
C SER A 60 40.30 36.29 -0.23
N ASP A 61 40.28 37.63 -0.25
CA ASP A 61 39.78 38.52 0.81
C ASP A 61 38.23 38.57 0.92
N GLY A 62 37.51 37.83 0.06
CA GLY A 62 36.06 37.80 -0.02
C GLY A 62 35.44 38.93 -0.85
N ARG A 63 36.22 39.86 -1.40
CA ARG A 63 35.70 40.97 -2.20
C ARG A 63 35.16 40.47 -3.55
N TYR A 64 33.92 40.84 -3.89
CA TYR A 64 33.30 40.50 -5.18
C TYR A 64 34.10 41.03 -6.37
N VAL A 65 34.26 40.19 -7.39
CA VAL A 65 34.96 40.49 -8.64
C VAL A 65 33.99 40.58 -9.82
N ALA A 66 33.22 39.52 -10.05
CA ALA A 66 32.28 39.40 -11.18
C ALA A 66 31.33 38.19 -10.99
N ASN A 67 30.29 38.09 -11.82
CA ASN A 67 29.60 36.82 -12.05
C ASN A 67 29.52 36.45 -13.55
N TYR A 68 29.55 35.15 -13.83
CA TYR A 68 29.63 34.59 -15.17
C TYR A 68 28.57 33.50 -15.42
N SER A 69 28.21 33.33 -16.69
CA SER A 69 27.45 32.16 -17.16
C SER A 69 28.39 30.97 -17.36
N THR A 70 27.90 29.75 -17.16
CA THR A 70 28.66 28.52 -17.48
C THR A 70 28.69 28.19 -18.97
N LEU A 71 27.84 28.83 -19.78
CA LEU A 71 27.75 28.61 -21.22
C LEU A 71 28.98 29.09 -22.01
N TYR A 72 29.84 29.91 -21.39
CA TYR A 72 30.98 30.55 -22.06
C TYR A 72 32.22 30.55 -21.17
N ARG A 73 33.38 30.39 -21.83
CA ARG A 73 34.69 30.57 -21.20
C ARG A 73 34.89 32.03 -20.81
N PHE A 74 35.55 32.27 -19.69
CA PHE A 74 35.89 33.61 -19.20
C PHE A 74 37.36 33.69 -18.77
N GLN A 75 37.86 34.91 -18.64
CA GLN A 75 39.27 35.21 -18.35
C GLN A 75 39.36 35.96 -17.02
N LEU A 76 40.26 35.52 -16.13
CA LEU A 76 40.58 36.21 -14.89
C LEU A 76 42.08 36.56 -14.85
N PRO A 77 42.47 37.67 -14.19
CA PRO A 77 43.87 37.89 -13.82
C PRO A 77 44.45 36.71 -13.03
N ASN A 78 45.76 36.46 -13.13
CA ASN A 78 46.41 35.44 -12.34
C ASN A 78 46.32 35.77 -10.83
N GLY A 79 45.98 34.78 -10.02
CA GLY A 79 45.68 34.90 -8.60
C GLY A 79 44.88 33.71 -8.06
N THR A 80 44.44 33.83 -6.80
CA THR A 80 43.58 32.88 -6.10
C THR A 80 42.22 33.50 -5.84
N TYR A 81 41.17 32.77 -6.18
CA TYR A 81 39.76 33.19 -6.11
C TYR A 81 38.96 32.20 -5.28
N ARG A 82 37.82 32.67 -4.75
CA ARG A 82 36.79 31.85 -4.11
C ARG A 82 35.55 31.91 -5.00
N VAL A 83 35.11 30.75 -5.49
CA VAL A 83 34.00 30.63 -6.45
C VAL A 83 32.79 30.03 -5.74
N VAL A 84 31.63 30.66 -5.89
CA VAL A 84 30.34 30.13 -5.43
C VAL A 84 29.43 29.94 -6.64
N ALA A 85 28.74 28.81 -6.72
CA ALA A 85 27.69 28.54 -7.69
C ALA A 85 26.31 28.53 -7.02
N THR A 86 25.27 28.92 -7.75
CA THR A 86 23.86 28.79 -7.36
C THR A 86 22.98 28.49 -8.57
N THR A 87 21.82 27.85 -8.41
CA THR A 87 20.87 27.64 -9.50
C THR A 87 20.22 28.94 -9.97
N GLU A 88 20.03 29.93 -9.09
CA GLU A 88 19.42 31.23 -9.41
C GLU A 88 20.32 32.38 -8.96
N ALA A 89 20.92 33.14 -9.90
CA ALA A 89 21.82 34.23 -9.56
C ALA A 89 21.16 35.33 -8.68
N ASP A 90 19.87 35.59 -8.89
CA ASP A 90 19.09 36.59 -8.13
C ASP A 90 18.82 36.16 -6.67
N SER A 91 19.11 34.91 -6.30
CA SER A 91 19.05 34.43 -4.91
C SER A 91 20.20 34.97 -4.04
N LEU A 92 21.32 35.37 -4.66
CA LEU A 92 22.52 35.84 -3.97
C LEU A 92 22.60 37.38 -3.92
N PRO A 93 22.69 38.00 -2.73
CA PRO A 93 22.91 39.45 -2.62
C PRO A 93 24.23 39.86 -3.27
N HIS A 94 24.17 40.62 -4.37
CA HIS A 94 25.36 41.10 -5.07
C HIS A 94 25.24 42.55 -5.56
N PRO A 95 26.34 43.34 -5.56
CA PRO A 95 27.67 43.00 -5.04
C PRO A 95 27.72 43.07 -3.50
N GLY A 96 28.46 42.13 -2.88
CA GLY A 96 28.73 42.08 -1.44
C GLY A 96 30.09 41.43 -1.15
N ASN A 97 30.59 41.50 0.07
CA ASN A 97 31.75 40.70 0.48
C ASN A 97 31.27 39.31 0.91
N LEU A 98 31.85 38.25 0.34
CA LEU A 98 31.49 36.85 0.62
C LEU A 98 31.42 36.52 2.11
N ASN A 99 32.31 37.10 2.92
CA ASN A 99 32.41 36.84 4.36
C ASN A 99 31.25 37.43 5.17
N ASP A 100 30.55 38.41 4.61
CA ASP A 100 29.43 39.14 5.23
C ASP A 100 28.05 38.68 4.69
N ILE A 101 28.00 37.85 3.63
CA ILE A 101 26.74 37.41 3.03
C ILE A 101 26.10 36.28 3.85
N VAL A 102 24.96 36.59 4.44
CA VAL A 102 24.00 35.63 5.02
C VAL A 102 22.71 35.67 4.21
N LEU A 103 22.28 34.51 3.71
CA LEU A 103 20.96 34.32 3.12
C LEU A 103 19.96 34.11 4.24
N ASN A 104 19.14 35.12 4.52
CA ASN A 104 18.11 34.99 5.56
C ASN A 104 16.93 34.13 5.06
N GLN A 105 16.26 33.47 6.00
CA GLN A 105 15.00 32.76 5.74
C GLN A 105 14.04 33.74 5.09
N ASP A 106 13.46 33.34 3.96
CA ASP A 106 12.50 34.17 3.26
C ASP A 106 11.26 34.33 4.16
N PRO A 107 10.86 35.56 4.54
CA PRO A 107 9.68 35.79 5.38
C PRO A 107 8.37 35.39 4.69
N LYS A 108 8.39 35.16 3.38
CA LYS A 108 7.27 34.56 2.65
C LYS A 108 7.32 33.03 2.56
N ALA A 109 8.48 32.42 2.83
CA ALA A 109 8.72 30.99 2.63
C ALA A 109 8.38 30.50 1.20
N GLU A 110 8.83 31.25 0.19
CA GLU A 110 8.67 30.95 -1.24
C GLU A 110 10.01 30.68 -1.94
N LYS A 111 11.13 31.21 -1.40
CA LYS A 111 12.46 31.06 -2.03
C LYS A 111 13.15 29.75 -1.69
N VAL A 112 13.44 28.98 -2.74
CA VAL A 112 14.37 27.83 -2.71
C VAL A 112 15.82 28.35 -2.77
N TYR A 113 16.71 27.75 -1.99
CA TYR A 113 18.15 28.06 -2.05
C TYR A 113 18.97 26.80 -2.38
N ALA A 114 19.47 26.72 -3.61
CA ALA A 114 20.46 25.73 -4.01
C ALA A 114 21.78 26.43 -4.36
N LEU A 115 22.84 26.12 -3.61
CA LEU A 115 24.14 26.78 -3.75
C LEU A 115 25.31 25.93 -3.24
N SER A 116 26.51 26.26 -3.72
CA SER A 116 27.75 25.61 -3.32
C SER A 116 28.37 26.21 -2.07
N ALA A 117 29.25 25.44 -1.43
CA ALA A 117 30.31 26.03 -0.61
C ALA A 117 31.29 26.82 -1.50
N PRO A 118 32.07 27.77 -0.96
CA PRO A 118 33.09 28.48 -1.73
C PRO A 118 34.25 27.55 -2.10
N VAL A 119 34.48 27.37 -3.40
CA VAL A 119 35.60 26.58 -3.96
C VAL A 119 36.80 27.47 -4.21
N GLU A 120 37.98 27.11 -3.69
CA GLU A 120 39.22 27.82 -4.01
C GLU A 120 39.72 27.45 -5.41
N TYR A 121 40.02 28.46 -6.23
CA TYR A 121 40.46 28.28 -7.61
C TYR A 121 41.62 29.22 -7.92
N THR A 122 42.76 28.66 -8.34
CA THR A 122 44.04 29.38 -8.47
C THR A 122 44.63 29.23 -9.87
N SER A 123 45.18 30.32 -10.42
CA SER A 123 45.86 30.31 -11.71
C SER A 123 47.25 29.64 -11.64
N PRO A 124 47.74 28.98 -12.71
CA PRO A 124 47.06 28.77 -13.99
C PRO A 124 45.91 27.77 -13.88
N PHE A 125 44.78 28.08 -14.52
CA PHE A 125 43.52 27.35 -14.44
C PHE A 125 43.53 26.06 -15.29
N ASN A 126 44.51 25.18 -14.99
CA ASN A 126 44.78 23.97 -15.75
C ASN A 126 43.82 22.81 -15.43
N ASN A 127 43.18 22.85 -14.26
CA ASN A 127 42.18 21.89 -13.83
C ASN A 127 40.77 22.44 -14.11
N PRO A 128 39.77 21.58 -14.38
CA PRO A 128 38.37 22.01 -14.48
C PRO A 128 37.92 22.77 -13.23
N LEU A 129 37.08 23.78 -13.42
CA LEU A 129 36.36 24.42 -12.32
C LEU A 129 35.19 23.52 -11.91
N GLU A 130 35.44 22.57 -11.01
CA GLU A 130 34.41 21.72 -10.41
C GLU A 130 33.74 22.44 -9.24
N VAL A 131 32.41 22.59 -9.27
CA VAL A 131 31.64 23.19 -8.18
C VAL A 131 30.35 22.40 -7.93
N ARG A 132 30.17 21.93 -6.70
CA ARG A 132 29.00 21.16 -6.24
C ARG A 132 28.05 22.06 -5.46
N MET A 133 26.86 22.25 -6.00
CA MET A 133 25.74 22.92 -5.35
C MET A 133 24.88 21.89 -4.64
N TYR A 134 24.28 22.28 -3.53
CA TYR A 134 23.31 21.44 -2.82
C TYR A 134 22.09 22.27 -2.49
N ASN A 135 20.92 21.64 -2.48
CA ASN A 135 19.72 22.22 -1.90
C ASN A 135 19.94 22.46 -0.39
N ARG A 136 19.62 23.68 0.06
CA ARG A 136 19.69 24.11 1.47
C ARG A 136 18.31 24.30 2.09
N THR A 137 17.26 24.13 1.30
CA THR A 137 15.86 24.30 1.68
C THR A 137 15.04 23.06 1.33
N GLY A 138 13.95 22.87 2.06
CA GLY A 138 12.86 21.97 1.72
C GLY A 138 11.51 22.60 2.08
N THR A 139 10.42 21.93 1.73
CA THR A 139 9.06 22.49 1.87
C THR A 139 8.29 21.78 2.98
N LEU A 140 7.79 22.55 3.94
CA LEU A 140 6.75 22.10 4.87
C LEU A 140 5.38 22.37 4.24
N ARG A 141 4.58 21.32 4.01
CA ARG A 141 3.19 21.42 3.57
C ARG A 141 2.24 21.13 4.73
N LEU A 142 1.44 22.10 5.11
CA LEU A 142 0.36 21.94 6.09
C LEU A 142 -0.95 21.66 5.35
N ARG A 143 -1.63 20.56 5.67
CA ARG A 143 -2.85 20.12 4.94
C ARG A 143 -4.00 19.75 5.88
N ALA A 144 -5.12 20.42 5.73
CA ALA A 144 -6.37 20.08 6.43
C ALA A 144 -7.06 18.85 5.82
N THR A 145 -7.56 17.95 6.66
CA THR A 145 -8.34 16.75 6.26
C THR A 145 -9.86 16.94 6.42
N ASP A 146 -10.26 18.14 6.84
CA ASP A 146 -11.61 18.51 7.25
C ASP A 146 -12.67 18.30 6.17
N ARG A 147 -13.78 17.65 6.57
CA ARG A 147 -14.98 17.47 5.74
C ARG A 147 -16.10 18.44 6.06
N LYS A 148 -15.98 19.21 7.15
CA LYS A 148 -16.98 20.18 7.62
C LYS A 148 -16.33 21.54 7.82
N ALA A 149 -16.96 22.56 7.24
CA ALA A 149 -16.58 23.95 7.40
C ALA A 149 -16.91 24.46 8.80
N ASP A 150 -15.94 25.04 9.48
CA ASP A 150 -16.19 25.89 10.66
C ASP A 150 -16.26 27.37 10.23
N LYS A 151 -17.41 28.00 10.48
CA LYS A 151 -17.69 29.39 10.08
C LYS A 151 -17.35 30.42 11.16
N ARG A 152 -16.73 30.01 12.27
CA ARG A 152 -16.32 30.92 13.36
C ARG A 152 -15.12 31.79 12.99
N TYR A 153 -14.36 31.39 11.97
CA TYR A 153 -13.17 32.10 11.48
C TYR A 153 -13.22 32.25 9.94
N SER A 154 -12.45 33.21 9.43
CA SER A 154 -12.34 33.56 8.00
C SER A 154 -10.89 33.58 7.49
N THR A 155 -9.92 33.41 8.39
CA THR A 155 -8.49 33.36 8.05
C THR A 155 -7.80 32.34 8.96
N ILE A 156 -6.95 31.51 8.37
CA ILE A 156 -6.06 30.59 9.07
C ILE A 156 -4.68 31.25 9.07
N ARG A 157 -4.05 31.34 10.23
CA ARG A 157 -2.66 31.79 10.35
C ARG A 157 -1.80 30.62 10.78
N ALA A 158 -0.91 30.17 9.89
CA ALA A 158 0.15 29.24 10.25
C ALA A 158 1.36 30.01 10.76
N ILE A 159 1.87 29.61 11.92
CA ILE A 159 3.08 30.13 12.55
C ILE A 159 4.03 28.96 12.71
N VAL A 160 5.09 28.94 11.90
CA VAL A 160 6.13 27.91 11.95
C VAL A 160 7.34 28.49 12.68
N SER A 161 7.66 27.94 13.84
CA SER A 161 8.89 28.28 14.56
C SER A 161 10.03 27.44 14.02
N THR A 162 11.02 28.08 13.39
CA THR A 162 12.23 27.41 12.92
C THR A 162 13.46 27.88 13.70
N PRO A 163 14.34 26.97 14.14
CA PRO A 163 15.60 27.33 14.80
C PRO A 163 16.67 27.87 13.83
N ILE A 164 16.45 27.73 12.51
CA ILE A 164 17.39 28.17 11.47
C ILE A 164 16.87 29.47 10.83
N SER A 165 17.60 30.56 11.03
CA SER A 165 17.25 31.89 10.47
C SER A 165 17.88 32.19 9.12
N GLY A 166 18.85 31.40 8.68
CA GLY A 166 19.60 31.69 7.46
C GLY A 166 20.77 30.74 7.20
N TYR A 167 21.49 31.01 6.11
CA TYR A 167 22.67 30.29 5.66
C TYR A 167 23.82 31.25 5.34
N LYS A 168 24.99 31.03 5.94
CA LYS A 168 26.19 31.83 5.75
C LYS A 168 27.08 31.20 4.68
N ILE A 169 27.31 31.92 3.60
CA ILE A 169 27.93 31.34 2.39
C ILE A 169 29.43 31.10 2.60
N SER A 170 30.13 32.00 3.30
CA SER A 170 31.59 31.97 3.40
C SER A 170 32.19 30.72 4.01
N ASP A 171 31.45 30.05 4.90
CA ASP A 171 31.86 28.83 5.60
C ASP A 171 30.82 27.70 5.44
N ALA A 172 29.82 27.91 4.59
CA ALA A 172 28.77 26.95 4.26
C ALA A 172 27.93 26.48 5.48
N THR A 173 27.72 27.35 6.48
CA THR A 173 27.04 27.00 7.75
C THR A 173 25.63 27.59 7.88
N PHE A 174 24.76 26.90 8.63
CA PHE A 174 23.43 27.41 9.01
C PHE A 174 23.49 28.33 10.23
N VAL A 175 22.71 29.41 10.22
CA VAL A 175 22.61 30.39 11.30
C VAL A 175 21.51 29.97 12.27
N LYS A 176 21.91 29.31 13.36
CA LYS A 176 21.04 28.89 14.47
C LYS A 176 20.60 30.09 15.31
N SER A 177 19.47 30.68 14.95
CA SER A 177 18.79 31.74 15.70
C SER A 177 17.28 31.57 15.47
N PRO A 178 16.50 31.16 16.48
CA PRO A 178 15.07 30.90 16.29
C PRO A 178 14.28 32.11 15.79
N ILE A 179 13.38 31.85 14.84
CA ILE A 179 12.45 32.83 14.25
C ILE A 179 11.06 32.19 14.02
N GLU A 180 10.02 33.01 13.94
CA GLU A 180 8.69 32.60 13.50
C GLU A 180 8.47 33.04 12.04
N VAL A 181 8.07 32.09 11.19
CA VAL A 181 7.59 32.32 9.82
C VAL A 181 6.07 32.27 9.85
N VAL A 182 5.41 33.33 9.34
CA VAL A 182 3.96 33.52 9.50
C VAL A 182 3.27 33.66 8.14
N ARG A 183 2.38 32.72 7.83
CA ARG A 183 1.45 32.75 6.68
C ARG A 183 0.04 33.07 7.16
N ASN A 184 -0.69 33.91 6.43
CA ASN A 184 -2.12 34.14 6.65
C ASN A 184 -2.88 33.76 5.38
N THR A 185 -3.80 32.80 5.48
CA THR A 185 -4.56 32.24 4.37
C THR A 185 -6.05 32.45 4.61
N ALA A 186 -6.67 33.29 3.79
CA ALA A 186 -8.11 33.54 3.85
C ALA A 186 -8.90 32.30 3.42
N THR A 187 -10.01 32.01 4.09
CA THR A 187 -10.87 30.86 3.77
C THR A 187 -12.35 31.23 3.87
N SER A 188 -13.09 30.95 2.79
CA SER A 188 -14.57 30.98 2.78
C SER A 188 -15.19 29.60 3.05
N THR A 189 -14.35 28.56 3.18
CA THR A 189 -14.73 27.15 3.36
C THR A 189 -14.56 26.67 4.79
N GLY A 190 -14.19 27.57 5.72
CA GLY A 190 -13.92 27.19 7.11
C GLY A 190 -12.84 26.12 7.20
N GLY A 191 -11.75 26.31 6.46
CA GLY A 191 -10.58 25.42 6.47
C GLY A 191 -10.68 24.12 5.69
N VAL A 192 -11.86 23.75 5.17
CA VAL A 192 -11.97 22.61 4.23
C VAL A 192 -11.09 22.88 3.00
N ASN A 193 -10.24 21.91 2.67
CA ASN A 193 -9.18 21.98 1.65
C ASN A 193 -8.08 23.04 1.89
N TYR A 194 -7.85 23.47 3.13
CA TYR A 194 -6.68 24.27 3.45
C TYR A 194 -5.38 23.49 3.16
N THR A 195 -4.52 24.11 2.36
CA THR A 195 -3.15 23.66 2.08
C THR A 195 -2.26 24.90 2.08
N ASP A 196 -1.09 24.84 2.70
CA ASP A 196 -0.12 25.93 2.76
C ASP A 196 1.30 25.37 2.71
N ASP A 197 2.11 25.93 1.82
CA ASP A 197 3.47 25.48 1.52
C ASP A 197 4.46 26.55 1.97
N LEU A 198 5.41 26.12 2.81
CA LEU A 198 6.45 26.96 3.40
C LEU A 198 7.82 26.37 3.07
N VAL A 199 8.54 27.04 2.16
CA VAL A 199 9.96 26.75 1.88
C VAL A 199 10.83 27.27 3.01
N LEU A 200 11.51 26.36 3.70
CA LEU A 200 12.31 26.62 4.90
C LEU A 200 13.72 26.08 4.70
N PHE A 201 14.71 26.68 5.37
CA PHE A 201 16.04 26.05 5.48
C PHE A 201 15.96 24.67 6.13
N GLU A 202 16.75 23.72 5.63
CA GLU A 202 16.81 22.36 6.16
C GLU A 202 17.32 22.34 7.60
N THR A 203 16.84 21.35 8.37
CA THR A 203 17.13 21.23 9.81
C THR A 203 17.87 19.95 10.16
N GLU A 204 17.98 19.00 9.23
CA GLU A 204 18.58 17.67 9.44
C GLU A 204 20.08 17.76 9.74
N THR A 205 20.85 18.49 8.93
CA THR A 205 22.30 18.67 9.14
C THR A 205 22.60 19.29 10.51
N SER A 206 21.65 20.09 11.02
CA SER A 206 21.73 20.76 12.31
C SER A 206 21.24 19.91 13.49
N GLN A 207 20.60 18.76 13.26
CA GLN A 207 19.84 17.96 14.23
C GLN A 207 18.74 18.77 14.95
N GLU A 208 18.09 19.66 14.21
CA GLU A 208 17.02 20.52 14.68
C GLU A 208 15.69 20.14 13.99
N ALA A 209 14.58 20.71 14.47
CA ALA A 209 13.26 20.54 13.85
C ALA A 209 12.38 21.78 14.10
N VAL A 210 11.33 21.94 13.29
CA VAL A 210 10.38 23.06 13.38
C VAL A 210 9.12 22.66 14.15
N THR A 211 8.46 23.62 14.81
CA THR A 211 7.14 23.44 15.44
C THR A 211 6.10 24.32 14.76
N VAL A 212 4.82 23.91 14.83
CA VAL A 212 3.72 24.58 14.12
C VAL A 212 2.61 24.97 15.10
N ARG A 213 2.22 26.24 15.06
CA ARG A 213 1.05 26.80 15.76
C ARG A 213 0.07 27.36 14.73
N ILE A 214 -1.21 27.03 14.87
CA ILE A 214 -2.29 27.52 14.03
C ILE A 214 -3.17 28.47 14.84
N GLU A 215 -3.35 29.70 14.35
CA GLU A 215 -4.33 30.66 14.88
C GLU A 215 -5.50 30.80 13.91
N TYR A 216 -6.70 30.91 14.47
CA TYR A 216 -7.97 30.98 13.75
C TYR A 216 -8.51 32.40 13.94
N LEU A 217 -8.66 33.16 12.85
CA LEU A 217 -8.98 34.58 12.90
C LEU A 217 -10.37 34.89 12.34
N ASP A 218 -11.16 35.67 13.07
CA ASP A 218 -12.48 36.13 12.64
C ASP A 218 -12.41 37.18 11.50
N GLU A 219 -13.56 37.63 11.01
CA GLU A 219 -13.66 38.67 9.97
C GLU A 219 -13.02 40.01 10.38
N LYS A 220 -12.78 40.23 11.68
CA LYS A 220 -12.11 41.42 12.25
C LYS A 220 -10.63 41.16 12.56
N GLN A 221 -10.09 40.05 12.06
CA GLN A 221 -8.70 39.61 12.28
C GLN A 221 -8.34 39.44 13.77
N GLN A 222 -9.32 39.09 14.61
CA GLN A 222 -9.12 38.73 16.01
C GLN A 222 -8.97 37.21 16.14
N VAL A 223 -8.00 36.76 16.94
CA VAL A 223 -7.80 35.34 17.22
C VAL A 223 -8.96 34.81 18.06
N VAL A 224 -9.72 33.86 17.53
CA VAL A 224 -10.86 33.20 18.20
C VAL A 224 -10.51 31.81 18.73
N GLN A 225 -9.46 31.20 18.20
CA GLN A 225 -8.90 29.94 18.66
C GLN A 225 -7.41 29.89 18.30
N THR A 226 -6.63 29.13 19.07
CA THR A 226 -5.25 28.76 18.79
C THR A 226 -5.11 27.26 19.05
N LYS A 227 -4.38 26.55 18.20
CA LYS A 227 -3.96 25.16 18.42
C LYS A 227 -2.49 25.02 18.06
N ASP A 228 -1.71 24.40 18.93
CA ASP A 228 -0.39 23.88 18.57
C ASP A 228 -0.54 22.48 17.95
N ILE A 229 0.39 22.08 17.09
CA ILE A 229 0.52 20.68 16.65
C ILE A 229 1.53 20.00 17.58
N ASP A 230 1.14 18.87 18.17
CA ASP A 230 1.93 18.16 19.19
C ASP A 230 3.06 17.34 18.53
N GLY A 231 4.14 18.04 18.15
CA GLY A 231 5.29 17.42 17.51
C GLY A 231 6.30 18.41 16.96
N THR A 232 7.35 17.85 16.38
CA THR A 232 8.44 18.59 15.71
C THR A 232 8.70 17.95 14.36
N PHE A 233 8.89 18.76 13.32
CA PHE A 233 9.04 18.31 11.94
C PHE A 233 10.44 18.64 11.40
N SER A 234 11.14 17.64 10.87
CA SER A 234 12.40 17.88 10.17
C SER A 234 12.13 18.47 8.79
N ILE A 235 12.90 19.46 8.38
CA ILE A 235 12.92 19.95 7.00
C ILE A 235 14.12 19.33 6.30
N LEU A 236 13.86 18.58 5.22
CA LEU A 236 14.86 17.83 4.47
C LEU A 236 15.12 18.53 3.13
N PRO A 237 16.38 18.63 2.66
CA PRO A 237 16.71 19.36 1.44
C PRO A 237 16.06 18.71 0.20
N LYS A 238 15.49 19.52 -0.70
CA LYS A 238 14.79 19.06 -1.92
C LYS A 238 13.59 18.12 -1.64
N GLN A 239 13.02 18.16 -0.44
CA GLN A 239 11.92 17.27 -0.03
C GLN A 239 10.73 18.01 0.58
N LEU A 240 9.55 17.46 0.30
CA LEU A 240 8.25 17.92 0.74
C LEU A 240 7.82 17.14 1.98
N THR A 241 7.90 17.79 3.15
CA THR A 241 7.37 17.26 4.41
C THR A 241 5.92 17.68 4.55
N THR A 242 4.98 16.78 4.22
CA THR A 242 3.54 17.01 4.35
C THR A 242 3.03 16.57 5.72
N VAL A 243 2.44 17.50 6.47
CA VAL A 243 1.73 17.26 7.74
C VAL A 243 0.23 17.40 7.49
N SER A 244 -0.50 16.28 7.56
CA SER A 244 -1.96 16.25 7.33
C SER A 244 -2.72 16.06 8.65
N PHE A 245 -3.70 16.92 8.94
CA PHE A 245 -4.38 16.96 10.24
C PHE A 245 -5.83 17.45 10.15
N GLU A 246 -6.66 17.14 11.15
CA GLU A 246 -8.01 17.71 11.27
C GLU A 246 -7.96 19.06 11.97
N LEU A 247 -8.19 20.13 11.22
CA LEU A 247 -8.10 21.51 11.67
C LEU A 247 -9.27 21.86 12.63
N ASN A 248 -10.49 21.45 12.31
CA ASN A 248 -11.72 21.90 12.98
C ASN A 248 -12.22 20.98 14.10
N ASN A 249 -11.52 19.90 14.44
CA ASN A 249 -11.91 19.02 15.55
C ASN A 249 -12.11 19.86 16.84
N PRO A 250 -13.34 19.95 17.40
CA PRO A 250 -13.61 20.80 18.56
C PRO A 250 -13.16 20.16 19.88
N ASP A 251 -12.96 18.84 19.89
CA ASP A 251 -12.63 18.05 21.08
C ASP A 251 -11.10 17.99 21.33
N GLU A 252 -10.29 18.41 20.35
CA GLU A 252 -8.83 18.51 20.43
C GLU A 252 -8.35 19.97 20.56
N PRO A 253 -7.92 20.43 21.75
CA PRO A 253 -7.35 21.77 21.95
C PRO A 253 -5.90 21.90 21.40
N THR A 254 -5.23 20.76 21.23
CA THR A 254 -3.92 20.61 20.60
C THR A 254 -4.07 19.53 19.54
N ILE A 255 -3.50 19.71 18.35
CA ILE A 255 -3.61 18.74 17.26
C ILE A 255 -2.64 17.60 17.54
N GLN A 256 -3.17 16.45 17.95
CA GLN A 256 -2.38 15.24 18.23
C GLN A 256 -2.54 14.18 17.14
N ASN A 257 -3.71 14.15 16.49
CA ASN A 257 -4.00 13.23 15.40
C ASN A 257 -3.60 13.84 14.04
N TYR A 258 -2.35 13.58 13.62
CA TYR A 258 -1.82 13.97 12.31
C TYR A 258 -1.01 12.84 11.67
N THR A 259 -0.85 12.90 10.35
CA THR A 259 0.09 12.06 9.60
C THR A 259 1.20 12.91 9.00
N VAL A 260 2.43 12.38 8.99
CA VAL A 260 3.58 13.00 8.32
C VAL A 260 3.99 12.11 7.16
N THR A 261 4.17 12.69 5.97
CA THR A 261 4.67 12.03 4.77
C THR A 261 5.79 12.87 4.19
N ILE A 262 6.87 12.23 3.76
CA ILE A 262 8.03 12.89 3.17
C ILE A 262 8.18 12.34 1.75
N THR A 263 8.20 13.24 0.75
CA THR A 263 8.39 12.91 -0.67
C THR A 263 9.44 13.84 -1.30
N PRO A 264 10.01 13.53 -2.46
CA PRO A 264 10.77 14.51 -3.25
C PRO A 264 9.92 15.76 -3.58
N GLU A 265 10.57 16.92 -3.78
CA GLU A 265 9.93 18.15 -4.28
C GLU A 265 9.72 18.17 -5.80
N GLU A 266 10.44 17.32 -6.54
CA GLU A 266 10.29 17.24 -7.99
C GLU A 266 8.94 16.63 -8.35
N TRP A 267 8.18 17.34 -9.18
CA TRP A 267 7.00 16.81 -9.85
C TRP A 267 7.46 15.75 -10.85
N GLU A 268 7.43 14.48 -10.44
CA GLU A 268 6.96 13.48 -11.39
C GLU A 268 5.49 13.81 -11.70
N GLU A 269 5.10 13.76 -12.98
CA GLU A 269 3.70 13.55 -13.31
C GLU A 269 3.34 12.16 -12.81
N GLU A 270 2.90 12.05 -11.55
CA GLU A 270 1.92 11.02 -11.24
C GLU A 270 0.77 11.26 -12.20
N ASP A 271 0.66 10.36 -13.17
CA ASP A 271 -0.59 10.05 -13.85
C ASP A 271 -1.53 9.55 -12.74
N ILE A 272 -2.13 10.50 -12.00
CA ILE A 272 -3.18 10.22 -11.02
C ILE A 272 -4.37 9.76 -11.85
N THR A 273 -4.33 8.50 -12.27
CA THR A 273 -5.53 7.74 -12.56
C THR A 273 -6.30 7.75 -11.25
N PRO A 274 -7.37 8.56 -11.12
CA PRO A 274 -8.09 8.65 -9.87
C PRO A 274 -8.56 7.25 -9.53
N ASP A 275 -8.18 6.81 -8.33
CA ASP A 275 -8.36 5.45 -7.86
C ASP A 275 -9.76 4.96 -8.23
N ALA A 276 -9.84 4.01 -9.19
CA ALA A 276 -11.05 3.83 -10.00
C ALA A 276 -12.30 3.75 -9.11
N PRO A 277 -13.33 4.58 -9.35
CA PRO A 277 -14.38 4.83 -8.36
C PRO A 277 -14.99 3.51 -7.92
N ILE A 278 -14.95 3.25 -6.61
CA ILE A 278 -15.34 1.97 -6.00
C ILE A 278 -16.73 1.58 -6.51
N ARG A 279 -16.78 0.59 -7.40
CA ARG A 279 -18.01 0.12 -8.03
C ARG A 279 -18.69 -0.86 -7.08
N VAL A 280 -19.55 -0.31 -6.22
CA VAL A 280 -20.41 -1.11 -5.34
C VAL A 280 -21.38 -1.92 -6.22
N PRO A 281 -21.45 -3.25 -6.10
CA PRO A 281 -22.39 -4.06 -6.88
C PRO A 281 -23.85 -3.74 -6.53
N ASP A 282 -24.76 -3.94 -7.49
CA ASP A 282 -26.17 -3.60 -7.31
C ASP A 282 -26.79 -4.30 -6.07
N GLY A 283 -27.46 -3.51 -5.23
CA GLY A 283 -28.09 -3.99 -3.99
C GLY A 283 -27.15 -4.17 -2.80
N TYR A 284 -25.85 -3.91 -2.93
CA TYR A 284 -24.91 -3.94 -1.81
C TYR A 284 -24.82 -2.60 -1.08
N THR A 285 -24.67 -2.65 0.24
CA THR A 285 -24.33 -1.49 1.07
C THR A 285 -22.81 -1.45 1.24
N PHE A 286 -22.16 -0.41 0.71
CA PHE A 286 -20.74 -0.18 0.97
C PHE A 286 -20.52 0.23 2.43
N VAL A 287 -19.56 -0.42 3.09
CA VAL A 287 -19.11 -0.08 4.44
C VAL A 287 -17.82 0.72 4.29
N SER A 288 -17.83 1.97 4.71
CA SER A 288 -16.65 2.84 4.57
C SER A 288 -15.52 2.39 5.50
N PRO A 289 -14.23 2.57 5.15
CA PRO A 289 -13.14 2.40 6.10
C PRO A 289 -13.35 3.27 7.35
N GLY A 290 -13.26 2.65 8.53
CA GLY A 290 -13.58 3.28 9.82
C GLY A 290 -15.07 3.32 10.20
N GLU A 291 -15.98 2.96 9.31
CA GLU A 291 -17.40 2.78 9.64
C GLU A 291 -17.62 1.49 10.43
N ASN A 292 -18.48 1.55 11.45
CA ASN A 292 -18.77 0.39 12.28
C ASN A 292 -19.71 -0.58 11.55
N ILE A 293 -19.12 -1.62 10.94
CA ILE A 293 -19.82 -2.70 10.23
C ILE A 293 -20.97 -3.33 11.03
N ASN A 294 -20.86 -3.39 12.36
CA ASN A 294 -21.90 -3.94 13.24
C ASN A 294 -23.17 -3.08 13.18
N ASN A 295 -23.04 -1.76 13.09
CA ASN A 295 -24.18 -0.84 12.97
C ASN A 295 -24.85 -0.97 11.60
N VAL A 296 -24.07 -1.08 10.52
CA VAL A 296 -24.57 -1.28 9.16
C VAL A 296 -25.32 -2.61 9.04
N TYR A 297 -24.70 -3.70 9.52
CA TYR A 297 -25.32 -5.02 9.58
C TYR A 297 -26.61 -5.01 10.39
N ASN A 298 -26.61 -4.47 11.62
CA ASN A 298 -27.80 -4.47 12.48
C ASN A 298 -28.95 -3.67 11.87
N LYS A 299 -28.65 -2.54 11.20
CA LYS A 299 -29.64 -1.78 10.43
C LYS A 299 -30.29 -2.64 9.34
N LEU A 300 -29.48 -3.28 8.48
CA LEU A 300 -29.98 -4.14 7.41
C LEU A 300 -30.71 -5.39 7.93
N LYS A 301 -30.26 -5.97 9.05
CA LYS A 301 -30.94 -7.08 9.74
C LYS A 301 -32.34 -6.68 10.20
N SER A 302 -32.50 -5.47 10.74
CA SER A 302 -33.78 -4.94 11.22
C SER A 302 -34.71 -4.40 10.12
N ASP A 303 -34.21 -4.22 8.89
CA ASP A 303 -34.99 -3.70 7.78
C ASP A 303 -35.87 -4.79 7.16
N GLU A 304 -37.18 -4.75 7.43
CA GLU A 304 -38.17 -5.69 6.88
C GLU A 304 -38.34 -5.58 5.36
N THR A 305 -37.90 -4.48 4.73
CA THR A 305 -37.98 -4.28 3.28
C THR A 305 -36.78 -4.86 2.52
N ALA A 306 -35.66 -5.05 3.21
CA ALA A 306 -34.47 -5.68 2.65
C ALA A 306 -34.60 -7.21 2.71
N ALA A 307 -34.70 -7.87 1.56
CA ALA A 307 -34.75 -9.35 1.48
C ALA A 307 -33.48 -10.01 2.03
N ASP A 308 -32.31 -9.40 1.77
CA ASP A 308 -30.99 -9.90 2.18
C ASP A 308 -30.19 -8.80 2.90
N ILE A 309 -29.16 -9.20 3.64
CA ILE A 309 -28.12 -8.33 4.20
C ILE A 309 -26.92 -8.39 3.25
N LYS A 310 -26.68 -7.33 2.48
CA LYS A 310 -25.58 -7.28 1.48
C LYS A 310 -24.57 -6.19 1.82
N LEU A 311 -23.34 -6.59 2.13
CA LEU A 311 -22.25 -5.72 2.58
C LEU A 311 -21.08 -5.78 1.59
N PHE A 312 -20.59 -4.61 1.16
CA PHE A 312 -19.43 -4.49 0.28
C PHE A 312 -18.30 -3.77 1.02
N LEU A 313 -17.12 -4.39 1.05
CA LEU A 313 -15.99 -4.00 1.90
C LEU A 313 -14.80 -3.54 1.04
N LYS A 314 -14.20 -2.38 1.32
CA LYS A 314 -12.97 -1.96 0.61
C LYS A 314 -11.82 -2.95 0.84
N ALA A 315 -11.07 -3.27 -0.21
CA ALA A 315 -9.80 -4.01 -0.16
C ALA A 315 -8.77 -3.32 0.76
N GLY A 316 -7.75 -4.07 1.22
CA GLY A 316 -6.72 -3.61 2.16
C GLY A 316 -7.23 -3.13 3.53
N THR A 317 -8.53 -3.27 3.82
CA THR A 317 -9.17 -2.70 5.01
C THR A 317 -9.67 -3.81 5.94
N THR A 318 -9.52 -3.62 7.25
CA THR A 318 -10.01 -4.57 8.27
C THR A 318 -11.37 -4.14 8.82
N TYR A 319 -12.31 -5.09 8.89
CA TYR A 319 -13.64 -4.93 9.45
C TYR A 319 -13.88 -6.00 10.53
N GLN A 320 -14.45 -5.60 11.66
CA GLN A 320 -14.59 -6.48 12.83
C GLN A 320 -16.06 -6.62 13.25
N PHE A 321 -16.57 -7.86 13.19
CA PHE A 321 -17.81 -8.23 13.85
C PHE A 321 -17.57 -8.54 15.32
N THR A 322 -18.22 -7.78 16.19
CA THR A 322 -18.23 -8.00 17.63
C THR A 322 -19.04 -9.24 17.99
N SER A 323 -18.71 -9.84 19.14
CA SER A 323 -19.34 -11.08 19.62
C SER A 323 -20.88 -10.98 19.59
N LYS A 324 -21.52 -12.03 19.08
CA LYS A 324 -22.99 -12.18 18.91
C LYS A 324 -23.66 -11.31 17.86
N THR A 325 -22.95 -10.46 17.12
CA THR A 325 -23.59 -9.65 16.06
C THR A 325 -24.20 -10.56 14.98
N LEU A 326 -23.46 -11.60 14.59
CA LEU A 326 -23.90 -12.61 13.63
C LEU A 326 -24.57 -13.84 14.27
N ASP A 327 -25.13 -13.70 15.48
CA ASP A 327 -26.01 -14.73 16.05
C ASP A 327 -27.40 -14.65 15.39
N ASN A 328 -27.99 -15.82 15.10
CA ASN A 328 -29.31 -15.95 14.49
C ASN A 328 -29.51 -15.00 13.29
N ILE A 329 -28.69 -15.19 12.25
CA ILE A 329 -28.88 -14.59 10.92
C ILE A 329 -30.28 -15.03 10.40
N PRO A 330 -31.21 -14.09 10.11
CA PRO A 330 -32.63 -14.41 9.88
C PRO A 330 -33.04 -14.44 8.40
N LYS A 331 -32.13 -14.08 7.49
CA LYS A 331 -32.33 -13.93 6.05
C LYS A 331 -30.98 -14.00 5.32
N GLY A 332 -30.95 -13.87 3.99
CA GLY A 332 -29.71 -13.94 3.22
C GLY A 332 -28.62 -13.00 3.73
N LEU A 333 -27.36 -13.42 3.64
CA LEU A 333 -26.20 -12.64 4.04
C LEU A 333 -25.14 -12.77 2.96
N SER A 334 -24.75 -11.65 2.35
CA SER A 334 -23.61 -11.59 1.44
C SER A 334 -22.60 -10.57 1.94
N ILE A 335 -21.35 -10.99 2.06
CA ILE A 335 -20.22 -10.12 2.43
C ILE A 335 -19.14 -10.26 1.36
N VAL A 336 -18.97 -9.22 0.57
CA VAL A 336 -18.06 -9.21 -0.59
C VAL A 336 -16.98 -8.15 -0.37
N GLY A 337 -15.73 -8.56 -0.40
CA GLY A 337 -14.59 -7.68 -0.55
C GLY A 337 -14.50 -7.14 -1.98
N GLN A 338 -14.09 -5.88 -2.11
CA GLN A 338 -13.63 -5.33 -3.37
C GLN A 338 -12.50 -6.22 -3.91
N GLU A 339 -12.54 -6.54 -5.20
CA GLU A 339 -11.43 -7.20 -5.88
C GLU A 339 -10.16 -6.33 -5.73
N PRO A 340 -9.06 -6.88 -5.19
CA PRO A 340 -7.86 -6.12 -4.91
C PRO A 340 -7.11 -5.79 -6.21
N LYS A 341 -6.46 -4.63 -6.24
CA LYS A 341 -5.49 -4.31 -7.30
C LYS A 341 -4.22 -5.15 -7.17
N ALA A 342 -3.39 -5.14 -8.21
CA ALA A 342 -2.07 -5.76 -8.15
C ALA A 342 -1.25 -5.17 -6.99
N GLY A 343 -0.91 -6.01 -6.00
CA GLY A 343 -0.19 -5.60 -4.79
C GLY A 343 -1.06 -5.05 -3.65
N GLU A 344 -2.39 -4.99 -3.80
CA GLU A 344 -3.33 -4.67 -2.72
C GLU A 344 -3.78 -5.97 -2.03
N ASP A 345 -3.94 -5.95 -0.70
CA ASP A 345 -4.46 -7.10 0.05
C ASP A 345 -5.99 -7.22 -0.06
N LEU A 346 -6.51 -8.44 0.13
CA LEU A 346 -7.96 -8.66 0.30
C LEU A 346 -8.51 -7.89 1.52
N ALA A 347 -9.81 -7.63 1.54
CA ALA A 347 -10.47 -7.11 2.74
C ALA A 347 -10.38 -8.13 3.89
N VAL A 348 -10.03 -7.69 5.09
CA VAL A 348 -9.91 -8.57 6.27
C VAL A 348 -11.21 -8.54 7.06
N LEU A 349 -11.82 -9.69 7.28
CA LEU A 349 -13.02 -9.85 8.11
C LEU A 349 -12.69 -10.58 9.41
N GLU A 350 -12.77 -9.88 10.55
CA GLU A 350 -12.54 -10.48 11.87
C GLU A 350 -13.85 -10.84 12.55
N LEU A 351 -14.00 -12.13 12.88
CA LEU A 351 -15.18 -12.72 13.49
C LEU A 351 -14.91 -13.05 14.96
N LYS A 352 -15.39 -12.19 15.88
CA LYS A 352 -15.19 -12.35 17.33
C LYS A 352 -16.17 -13.34 18.00
N SER A 353 -16.99 -14.03 17.21
CA SER A 353 -17.78 -15.19 17.61
C SER A 353 -18.07 -16.07 16.39
N SER A 354 -18.42 -17.33 16.63
CA SER A 354 -19.04 -18.18 15.61
C SER A 354 -20.34 -17.55 15.09
N LEU A 355 -20.68 -17.83 13.85
CA LEU A 355 -21.94 -17.46 13.22
C LEU A 355 -23.02 -18.50 13.55
N SER A 356 -24.26 -18.05 13.55
CA SER A 356 -25.43 -18.94 13.57
C SER A 356 -26.61 -18.34 12.82
N MET A 357 -27.59 -19.17 12.47
CA MET A 357 -28.72 -18.78 11.62
C MET A 357 -30.02 -19.38 12.15
N GLU A 358 -31.13 -18.65 12.02
CA GLU A 358 -32.46 -19.08 12.46
C GLU A 358 -33.52 -18.38 11.62
N SER A 359 -34.29 -19.15 10.84
CA SER A 359 -35.33 -18.63 9.94
C SER A 359 -36.44 -19.65 9.74
N GLU A 360 -37.68 -19.16 9.68
CA GLU A 360 -38.86 -19.94 9.26
C GLU A 360 -38.99 -20.04 7.73
N ASN A 361 -38.34 -19.12 7.00
CA ASN A 361 -38.32 -19.06 5.53
C ASN A 361 -37.00 -19.63 4.98
N LEU A 362 -37.00 -20.03 3.71
CA LEU A 362 -35.78 -20.34 2.96
C LEU A 362 -34.84 -19.13 2.95
N ILE A 363 -33.58 -19.35 3.31
CA ILE A 363 -32.47 -18.42 3.08
C ILE A 363 -31.83 -18.84 1.76
N GLU A 364 -32.02 -18.08 0.68
CA GLU A 364 -31.50 -18.46 -0.64
C GLU A 364 -29.97 -18.63 -0.63
N GLU A 365 -29.24 -17.67 -0.05
CA GLU A 365 -27.77 -17.70 -0.01
C GLU A 365 -27.16 -17.10 1.28
N LEU A 366 -26.07 -17.74 1.74
CA LEU A 366 -25.04 -17.13 2.60
C LEU A 366 -23.71 -17.10 1.82
N HIS A 367 -23.17 -15.92 1.53
CA HIS A 367 -22.05 -15.71 0.60
C HIS A 367 -20.91 -14.90 1.22
N PHE A 368 -19.68 -15.36 0.99
CA PHE A 368 -18.44 -14.67 1.37
C PHE A 368 -17.49 -14.67 0.17
N GLU A 369 -17.04 -13.50 -0.29
CA GLU A 369 -16.16 -13.40 -1.46
C GLU A 369 -15.05 -12.35 -1.30
N ASN A 370 -13.84 -12.64 -1.77
CA ASN A 370 -12.66 -11.76 -1.74
C ASN A 370 -12.25 -11.31 -0.32
N LEU A 371 -12.21 -12.24 0.64
CA LEU A 371 -11.92 -11.95 2.05
C LEU A 371 -10.77 -12.77 2.62
N VAL A 372 -9.93 -12.14 3.46
CA VAL A 372 -9.17 -12.85 4.49
C VAL A 372 -10.04 -12.91 5.75
N ILE A 373 -10.53 -14.10 6.12
CA ILE A 373 -11.42 -14.28 7.27
C ILE A 373 -10.64 -14.83 8.46
N LYS A 374 -10.64 -14.08 9.56
CA LYS A 374 -10.07 -14.49 10.85
C LYS A 374 -11.20 -14.86 11.82
N VAL A 375 -11.11 -16.03 12.45
CA VAL A 375 -12.10 -16.53 13.40
C VAL A 375 -11.47 -16.67 14.78
N ASP A 376 -11.83 -15.79 15.70
CA ASP A 376 -11.33 -15.84 17.10
C ASP A 376 -12.03 -16.95 17.91
N ALA A 377 -13.16 -17.47 17.40
CA ALA A 377 -13.94 -18.56 17.98
C ALA A 377 -13.44 -19.96 17.60
N GLN A 378 -13.97 -21.00 18.25
CA GLN A 378 -13.64 -22.39 17.91
C GLN A 378 -14.16 -22.82 16.54
N ASP A 379 -15.39 -22.44 16.22
CA ASP A 379 -16.13 -22.84 15.03
C ASP A 379 -16.41 -21.62 14.14
N PHE A 380 -16.44 -21.77 12.82
CA PHE A 380 -16.97 -20.72 11.94
C PHE A 380 -18.50 -20.66 12.10
N PHE A 381 -19.22 -21.73 11.77
CA PHE A 381 -20.64 -21.90 12.11
C PHE A 381 -20.80 -22.78 13.35
N ARG A 382 -21.62 -22.32 14.31
CA ARG A 382 -21.98 -23.06 15.51
C ARG A 382 -23.49 -23.13 15.67
N LEU A 383 -24.07 -24.22 15.22
CA LEU A 383 -25.51 -24.38 15.01
C LEU A 383 -26.06 -25.32 16.07
N LYS A 384 -27.01 -24.82 16.88
CA LYS A 384 -27.48 -25.48 18.11
C LYS A 384 -29.00 -25.42 18.21
N ASN A 385 -29.65 -26.45 17.69
CA ASN A 385 -31.10 -26.63 17.69
C ASN A 385 -31.90 -25.47 17.05
N GLN A 386 -31.26 -24.55 16.34
CA GLN A 386 -31.96 -23.55 15.52
C GLN A 386 -32.70 -24.23 14.36
N LYS A 387 -33.74 -23.57 13.86
CA LYS A 387 -34.46 -23.97 12.66
C LYS A 387 -34.04 -23.11 11.47
N PHE A 388 -33.67 -23.74 10.36
CA PHE A 388 -33.38 -23.05 9.10
C PHE A 388 -33.41 -24.03 7.91
N HIS A 389 -33.64 -23.47 6.72
CA HIS A 389 -33.31 -24.07 5.44
C HIS A 389 -32.50 -23.03 4.66
N VAL A 390 -31.29 -23.40 4.22
CA VAL A 390 -30.46 -22.59 3.32
C VAL A 390 -30.35 -23.26 1.95
N GLY A 391 -30.47 -22.49 0.87
CA GLY A 391 -30.15 -22.95 -0.48
C GLY A 391 -28.65 -23.18 -0.60
N THR A 392 -27.86 -22.12 -0.82
CA THR A 392 -26.41 -22.21 -0.95
C THR A 392 -25.65 -21.50 0.17
N ILE A 393 -24.58 -22.12 0.67
CA ILE A 393 -23.54 -21.45 1.47
C ILE A 393 -22.25 -21.45 0.65
N SER A 394 -21.72 -20.27 0.31
CA SER A 394 -20.60 -20.11 -0.61
C SER A 394 -19.44 -19.29 -0.03
N TRP A 395 -18.22 -19.79 -0.21
CA TRP A 395 -16.97 -19.05 -0.03
C TRP A 395 -16.24 -19.01 -1.37
N LYS A 396 -15.88 -17.80 -1.83
CA LYS A 396 -15.19 -17.58 -3.11
C LYS A 396 -13.96 -16.71 -2.93
N ASN A 397 -12.83 -17.12 -3.47
CA ASN A 397 -11.56 -16.36 -3.37
C ASN A 397 -11.26 -15.87 -1.93
N CYS A 398 -11.49 -16.73 -0.95
CA CYS A 398 -11.32 -16.41 0.47
C CYS A 398 -10.10 -17.14 1.04
N GLU A 399 -9.43 -16.49 2.00
CA GLU A 399 -8.41 -17.11 2.82
C GLU A 399 -8.92 -17.28 4.25
N ILE A 400 -8.85 -18.49 4.81
CA ILE A 400 -9.24 -18.78 6.18
C ILE A 400 -8.06 -19.44 6.88
N ASN A 401 -7.47 -18.73 7.83
CA ASN A 401 -6.23 -19.14 8.50
C ASN A 401 -6.48 -19.55 9.95
N ASP A 402 -5.82 -20.63 10.38
CA ASP A 402 -5.69 -21.09 11.77
C ASP A 402 -7.00 -21.28 12.55
N LEU A 403 -8.05 -21.69 11.83
CA LEU A 403 -9.32 -22.10 12.39
C LEU A 403 -9.10 -23.15 13.50
N GLN A 404 -9.64 -22.84 14.69
CA GLN A 404 -9.40 -23.61 15.91
C GLN A 404 -10.09 -24.98 15.96
N ARG A 405 -11.15 -25.24 15.17
CA ARG A 405 -11.87 -26.53 15.24
C ARG A 405 -12.65 -27.00 14.00
N THR A 406 -13.55 -26.21 13.42
CA THR A 406 -14.41 -26.68 12.31
C THR A 406 -15.16 -25.55 11.59
N MET A 407 -15.41 -25.69 10.29
CA MET A 407 -16.27 -24.77 9.53
C MET A 407 -17.73 -24.93 9.96
N TRP A 408 -18.15 -26.16 10.25
CA TRP A 408 -19.53 -26.49 10.53
C TRP A 408 -19.66 -27.41 11.74
N TYR A 409 -20.10 -26.83 12.85
CA TYR A 409 -20.49 -27.56 14.05
C TYR A 409 -22.01 -27.61 14.19
N GLN A 410 -22.58 -28.82 14.24
CA GLN A 410 -24.02 -29.04 14.22
C GLN A 410 -24.54 -29.82 15.44
N GLU A 411 -25.52 -29.25 16.14
CA GLU A 411 -26.39 -29.93 17.10
C GLU A 411 -27.85 -29.70 16.72
N VAL A 412 -28.65 -30.76 16.79
CA VAL A 412 -30.06 -30.77 16.37
C VAL A 412 -30.87 -31.75 17.21
N ASP A 413 -32.10 -31.36 17.54
CA ASP A 413 -33.05 -32.05 18.41
C ASP A 413 -34.22 -32.70 17.66
N ALA A 414 -34.53 -32.26 16.43
CA ALA A 414 -35.58 -32.79 15.57
C ALA A 414 -35.13 -32.98 14.11
N ALA A 415 -35.69 -33.98 13.42
CA ALA A 415 -35.42 -34.23 12.01
C ALA A 415 -35.86 -33.05 11.12
N GLN A 416 -35.11 -32.80 10.05
CA GLN A 416 -35.35 -31.78 9.02
C GLN A 416 -35.47 -30.35 9.58
N LYS A 417 -34.90 -30.10 10.78
CA LYS A 417 -34.87 -28.77 11.40
C LYS A 417 -33.78 -27.86 10.81
N GLN A 418 -32.72 -28.47 10.28
CA GLN A 418 -31.54 -27.80 9.73
C GLN A 418 -31.21 -28.46 8.40
N ILE A 419 -31.41 -27.71 7.31
CA ILE A 419 -31.26 -28.18 5.93
C ILE A 419 -30.35 -27.19 5.21
N VAL A 420 -29.38 -27.71 4.44
CA VAL A 420 -28.62 -26.94 3.46
C VAL A 420 -28.64 -27.68 2.14
N ASP A 421 -29.03 -27.02 1.04
CA ASP A 421 -29.06 -27.70 -0.26
C ASP A 421 -27.64 -27.85 -0.83
N LYS A 422 -26.78 -26.81 -0.68
CA LYS A 422 -25.41 -26.82 -1.20
C LYS A 422 -24.41 -26.03 -0.35
N VAL A 423 -23.21 -26.58 -0.19
CA VAL A 423 -21.99 -25.88 0.25
C VAL A 423 -21.03 -25.75 -0.93
N CYS A 424 -20.44 -24.57 -1.13
CA CYS A 424 -19.46 -24.29 -2.17
C CYS A 424 -18.21 -23.60 -1.59
N ILE A 425 -17.03 -24.13 -1.93
CA ILE A 425 -15.73 -23.52 -1.63
C ILE A 425 -14.96 -23.43 -2.94
N GLU A 426 -14.76 -22.22 -3.45
CA GLU A 426 -14.20 -21.98 -4.78
C GLU A 426 -13.02 -20.99 -4.71
N ASN A 427 -11.89 -21.31 -5.34
CA ASN A 427 -10.69 -20.46 -5.36
C ASN A 427 -10.13 -20.09 -3.96
N CYS A 428 -10.39 -20.89 -2.91
CA CYS A 428 -10.09 -20.55 -1.52
C CYS A 428 -8.81 -21.20 -0.97
N ARG A 429 -8.17 -20.56 0.01
CA ARG A 429 -7.03 -21.10 0.77
C ARG A 429 -7.43 -21.28 2.24
N ILE A 430 -7.68 -22.51 2.66
CA ILE A 430 -8.08 -22.87 4.03
C ILE A 430 -6.88 -23.51 4.72
N LEU A 431 -6.14 -22.73 5.50
CA LEU A 431 -4.80 -23.07 5.94
C LEU A 431 -4.68 -23.18 7.46
N GLY A 432 -4.00 -24.22 7.92
CA GLY A 432 -3.67 -24.40 9.33
C GLY A 432 -4.85 -24.90 10.16
N LEU A 433 -5.67 -25.79 9.58
CA LEU A 433 -6.81 -26.40 10.27
C LEU A 433 -6.37 -27.13 11.55
N ASN A 434 -7.04 -26.84 12.67
CA ASN A 434 -6.83 -27.49 13.97
C ASN A 434 -8.04 -28.39 14.35
N SER A 435 -8.61 -29.06 13.35
CA SER A 435 -9.79 -29.93 13.40
C SER A 435 -9.56 -31.29 14.10
N GLY A 436 -8.80 -31.35 15.19
CA GLY A 436 -8.57 -32.59 15.95
C GLY A 436 -9.80 -33.13 16.70
N LYS A 437 -10.85 -32.32 16.88
CA LYS A 437 -12.05 -32.65 17.70
C LYS A 437 -13.35 -32.80 16.91
N SER A 438 -13.36 -32.44 15.63
CA SER A 438 -14.53 -32.49 14.73
C SER A 438 -14.03 -32.60 13.29
N GLY A 439 -14.85 -33.09 12.36
CA GLY A 439 -14.54 -32.89 10.95
C GLY A 439 -14.60 -31.42 10.53
N LEU A 440 -14.04 -31.06 9.38
CA LEU A 440 -14.15 -29.69 8.85
C LEU A 440 -15.62 -29.33 8.61
N PHE A 441 -16.41 -30.29 8.12
CA PHE A 441 -17.87 -30.29 8.16
C PHE A 441 -18.35 -31.47 9.01
N GLY A 442 -18.74 -31.20 10.26
CA GLY A 442 -19.23 -32.19 11.21
C GLY A 442 -20.76 -32.18 11.31
N LEU A 443 -21.42 -33.01 10.50
CA LEU A 443 -22.88 -33.11 10.48
C LEU A 443 -23.43 -33.95 11.64
N SER A 444 -24.73 -33.83 11.88
CA SER A 444 -25.43 -34.57 12.93
C SER A 444 -25.56 -36.07 12.63
N THR A 445 -25.02 -36.91 13.52
CA THR A 445 -25.30 -38.35 13.53
C THR A 445 -26.59 -38.71 14.27
N LYS A 446 -27.27 -37.76 14.92
CA LYS A 446 -28.41 -38.03 15.83
C LYS A 446 -29.78 -37.88 15.17
N GLN A 447 -29.91 -36.97 14.22
CA GLN A 447 -31.14 -36.67 13.50
C GLN A 447 -30.82 -36.49 12.02
N ASP A 448 -31.84 -36.63 11.19
CA ASP A 448 -31.79 -36.27 9.79
C ASP A 448 -31.70 -34.75 9.66
N ALA A 449 -30.53 -34.21 9.31
CA ALA A 449 -30.25 -32.78 9.19
C ALA A 449 -29.20 -32.57 8.06
N PRO A 450 -29.65 -32.64 6.79
CA PRO A 450 -28.77 -32.81 5.65
C PRO A 450 -28.00 -31.54 5.25
N ILE A 451 -26.82 -31.76 4.68
CA ILE A 451 -26.27 -30.90 3.63
C ILE A 451 -26.27 -31.76 2.37
N HIS A 452 -27.05 -31.39 1.35
CA HIS A 452 -27.30 -32.24 0.18
C HIS A 452 -26.16 -32.24 -0.83
N ALA A 453 -25.44 -31.13 -0.99
CA ALA A 453 -24.29 -31.06 -1.90
C ALA A 453 -23.07 -30.36 -1.30
N PHE A 454 -21.88 -30.81 -1.68
CA PHE A 454 -20.60 -30.14 -1.40
C PHE A 454 -19.80 -30.00 -2.69
N GLU A 455 -19.38 -28.78 -3.02
CA GLU A 455 -18.49 -28.50 -4.15
C GLU A 455 -17.24 -27.77 -3.70
N PHE A 456 -16.08 -28.43 -3.79
CA PHE A 456 -14.77 -27.84 -3.54
C PHE A 456 -14.02 -27.72 -4.87
N ARG A 457 -13.64 -26.50 -5.25
CA ARG A 457 -13.08 -26.18 -6.57
C ARG A 457 -11.88 -25.26 -6.46
N ASN A 458 -10.80 -25.57 -7.17
CA ASN A 458 -9.62 -24.70 -7.28
C ASN A 458 -9.08 -24.22 -5.91
N SER A 459 -9.10 -25.09 -4.89
CA SER A 459 -8.93 -24.68 -3.49
C SER A 459 -7.89 -25.50 -2.75
N THR A 460 -7.23 -24.87 -1.79
CA THR A 460 -6.20 -25.49 -0.96
C THR A 460 -6.71 -25.73 0.45
N PHE A 461 -6.43 -26.93 0.97
CA PHE A 461 -6.67 -27.32 2.36
C PHE A 461 -5.33 -27.72 2.99
N HIS A 462 -4.99 -27.12 4.12
CA HIS A 462 -3.77 -27.41 4.89
C HIS A 462 -4.10 -27.59 6.38
N ALA A 463 -3.51 -28.60 7.03
CA ALA A 463 -3.83 -28.97 8.41
C ALA A 463 -2.64 -28.91 9.37
N ASN A 464 -2.81 -28.19 10.49
CA ASN A 464 -1.89 -28.25 11.64
C ASN A 464 -2.20 -29.47 12.54
N ASP A 465 -3.49 -29.79 12.71
CA ASP A 465 -4.02 -30.95 13.44
C ASP A 465 -5.39 -31.32 12.84
N MET A 466 -5.50 -32.47 12.18
CA MET A 466 -6.77 -32.94 11.61
C MET A 466 -6.87 -34.46 11.64
N THR A 467 -7.34 -34.99 12.77
CA THR A 467 -7.53 -36.44 13.00
C THR A 467 -8.95 -36.94 12.67
N LYS A 468 -9.75 -36.12 11.99
CA LYS A 468 -11.12 -36.37 11.53
C LYS A 468 -11.26 -35.97 10.06
N ALA A 469 -12.34 -36.40 9.42
CA ALA A 469 -12.56 -36.16 7.99
C ALA A 469 -12.98 -34.73 7.64
N LEU A 470 -12.75 -34.35 6.39
CA LEU A 470 -13.21 -33.08 5.81
C LEU A 470 -14.74 -33.02 5.84
N ILE A 471 -15.40 -34.12 5.50
CA ILE A 471 -16.85 -34.32 5.63
C ILE A 471 -17.06 -35.57 6.47
N THR A 472 -17.89 -35.48 7.52
CA THR A 472 -18.28 -36.61 8.40
C THR A 472 -19.68 -36.36 8.99
N GLY A 473 -20.24 -37.37 9.64
CA GLY A 473 -21.52 -37.26 10.34
C GLY A 473 -22.75 -37.58 9.50
N VAL A 474 -22.59 -37.77 8.18
CA VAL A 474 -23.64 -38.03 7.18
C VAL A 474 -24.49 -39.29 7.42
N SER A 475 -24.13 -40.15 8.37
CA SER A 475 -24.80 -41.45 8.58
C SER A 475 -26.30 -41.40 8.92
N SER A 476 -26.84 -40.24 9.32
CA SER A 476 -28.26 -40.06 9.66
C SER A 476 -29.05 -39.20 8.67
N MET A 477 -28.39 -38.54 7.71
CA MET A 477 -29.07 -37.74 6.68
C MET A 477 -29.87 -38.61 5.70
N LYS A 478 -30.94 -38.07 5.14
CA LYS A 478 -31.73 -38.66 4.06
C LYS A 478 -31.70 -37.78 2.82
N GLY A 479 -32.38 -38.22 1.75
CA GLY A 479 -32.38 -37.55 0.45
C GLY A 479 -31.11 -37.88 -0.34
N ASN A 480 -30.65 -36.94 -1.16
CA ASN A 480 -29.43 -37.06 -1.96
C ASN A 480 -28.18 -36.55 -1.21
N LEU A 481 -27.01 -37.05 -1.62
CA LEU A 481 -25.69 -36.56 -1.21
C LEU A 481 -24.77 -36.50 -2.44
N ASP A 482 -24.45 -35.29 -2.89
CA ASP A 482 -23.67 -35.04 -4.11
C ASP A 482 -22.35 -34.33 -3.77
N ILE A 483 -21.22 -34.92 -4.15
CA ILE A 483 -19.88 -34.41 -3.82
C ILE A 483 -19.11 -34.13 -5.10
N VAL A 484 -18.56 -32.92 -5.21
CA VAL A 484 -17.62 -32.54 -6.26
C VAL A 484 -16.36 -31.97 -5.62
N VAL A 485 -15.20 -32.52 -5.98
CA VAL A 485 -13.89 -32.05 -5.55
C VAL A 485 -13.01 -31.98 -6.78
N GLU A 486 -12.73 -30.78 -7.28
CA GLU A 486 -11.99 -30.58 -8.53
C GLU A 486 -10.87 -29.55 -8.39
N ASN A 487 -9.69 -29.86 -8.96
CA ASN A 487 -8.51 -29.00 -8.94
C ASN A 487 -8.15 -28.52 -7.50
N CYS A 488 -8.25 -29.39 -6.50
CA CYS A 488 -7.95 -29.05 -5.11
C CYS A 488 -6.61 -29.64 -4.63
N THR A 489 -5.90 -28.88 -3.80
CA THR A 489 -4.65 -29.34 -3.15
C THR A 489 -4.90 -29.59 -1.67
N PHE A 490 -4.73 -30.83 -1.24
CA PHE A 490 -4.75 -31.24 0.16
C PHE A 490 -3.31 -31.51 0.59
N VAL A 491 -2.74 -30.68 1.48
CA VAL A 491 -1.30 -30.67 1.78
C VAL A 491 -1.01 -30.66 3.28
N ALA A 492 0.09 -31.32 3.67
CA ALA A 492 0.48 -31.58 5.06
C ALA A 492 -0.65 -32.23 5.91
N MET A 493 -1.51 -33.04 5.27
CA MET A 493 -2.59 -33.76 5.95
C MET A 493 -2.04 -34.72 7.00
N LYS A 494 -2.76 -34.92 8.10
CA LYS A 494 -2.24 -35.69 9.25
C LYS A 494 -2.35 -37.19 9.06
N ALA A 495 -1.36 -37.88 9.61
CA ALA A 495 -1.30 -39.34 9.65
C ALA A 495 -2.60 -39.95 10.20
N GLY A 496 -3.04 -41.05 9.59
CA GLY A 496 -4.17 -41.84 10.08
C GLY A 496 -5.58 -41.26 9.86
N MET A 497 -5.74 -40.10 9.22
CA MET A 497 -7.07 -39.49 8.99
C MET A 497 -7.87 -40.21 7.90
N THR A 498 -9.20 -40.19 8.03
CA THR A 498 -10.10 -40.39 6.89
C THR A 498 -10.24 -39.06 6.15
N PHE A 499 -10.14 -38.97 4.82
CA PHE A 499 -10.36 -37.70 4.11
C PHE A 499 -11.84 -37.38 3.98
N PHE A 500 -12.64 -38.31 3.45
CA PHE A 500 -14.08 -38.14 3.25
C PHE A 500 -14.86 -39.33 3.84
N ASP A 501 -15.52 -39.11 4.97
CA ASP A 501 -16.41 -40.09 5.62
C ASP A 501 -17.83 -39.95 5.05
N LEU A 502 -18.06 -40.59 3.91
CA LEU A 502 -19.31 -40.55 3.13
C LEU A 502 -20.17 -41.80 3.36
N ASN A 503 -20.11 -42.39 4.57
CA ASN A 503 -20.88 -43.59 4.92
C ASN A 503 -22.36 -43.25 5.24
N ALA A 504 -23.00 -42.58 4.28
CA ALA A 504 -24.33 -42.01 4.38
C ALA A 504 -25.40 -43.08 4.14
N LYS A 505 -25.49 -44.05 5.05
CA LYS A 505 -26.34 -45.26 4.94
C LYS A 505 -27.84 -45.03 4.68
N ASN A 506 -28.33 -43.82 4.94
CA ASN A 506 -29.75 -43.43 4.89
C ASN A 506 -30.12 -42.60 3.65
N ILE A 507 -29.17 -42.24 2.77
CA ILE A 507 -29.45 -41.51 1.52
C ILE A 507 -30.24 -42.38 0.55
N THR A 508 -31.06 -41.78 -0.30
CA THR A 508 -31.78 -42.46 -1.38
C THR A 508 -30.96 -42.55 -2.66
N ASP A 509 -30.08 -41.58 -2.91
CA ASP A 509 -29.18 -41.51 -4.05
C ASP A 509 -27.94 -40.68 -3.69
N GLY A 510 -26.88 -40.75 -4.48
CA GLY A 510 -25.71 -39.90 -4.30
C GLY A 510 -24.62 -40.09 -5.35
N SER A 511 -23.84 -39.04 -5.53
CA SER A 511 -22.77 -38.97 -6.53
C SER A 511 -21.45 -38.46 -5.96
N VAL A 512 -20.33 -38.91 -6.54
CA VAL A 512 -18.98 -38.40 -6.26
C VAL A 512 -18.24 -38.11 -7.56
N THR A 513 -17.77 -36.87 -7.72
CA THR A 513 -16.93 -36.41 -8.84
C THR A 513 -15.64 -35.84 -8.30
N ILE A 514 -14.54 -36.58 -8.43
CA ILE A 514 -13.24 -36.27 -7.83
C ILE A 514 -12.22 -36.18 -8.96
N LYS A 515 -11.83 -34.96 -9.38
CA LYS A 515 -10.97 -34.76 -10.56
C LYS A 515 -9.77 -33.84 -10.34
N ASN A 516 -8.63 -34.18 -10.96
CA ASN A 516 -7.43 -33.32 -11.02
C ASN A 516 -6.93 -32.84 -9.64
N ASN A 517 -7.12 -33.62 -8.56
CA ASN A 517 -6.73 -33.20 -7.21
C ASN A 517 -5.34 -33.72 -6.83
N LEU A 518 -4.65 -32.99 -5.95
CA LEU A 518 -3.39 -33.42 -5.35
C LEU A 518 -3.58 -33.69 -3.86
N PHE A 519 -3.15 -34.85 -3.38
CA PHE A 519 -3.21 -35.28 -1.98
C PHE A 519 -1.81 -35.51 -1.41
N SER A 520 -1.52 -34.94 -0.26
CA SER A 520 -0.20 -34.98 0.36
C SER A 520 -0.27 -34.77 1.87
N GLY A 521 0.63 -35.41 2.61
CA GLY A 521 0.61 -35.38 4.06
C GLY A 521 1.67 -36.25 4.73
N GLU A 522 1.52 -36.38 6.05
CA GLU A 522 2.27 -37.33 6.87
C GLU A 522 1.88 -38.77 6.53
N VAL A 523 2.87 -39.65 6.48
CA VAL A 523 2.69 -41.05 6.06
C VAL A 523 2.43 -41.94 7.27
N ASP A 524 1.31 -42.64 7.25
CA ASP A 524 1.01 -43.77 8.14
C ASP A 524 0.27 -44.83 7.33
N ALA A 525 1.04 -45.71 6.70
CA ALA A 525 0.53 -46.78 5.84
C ALA A 525 -0.31 -47.83 6.61
N ASP A 526 -0.23 -47.86 7.94
CA ASP A 526 -1.03 -48.75 8.78
C ASP A 526 -2.38 -48.13 9.15
N ASN A 527 -2.62 -46.85 8.93
CA ASN A 527 -3.89 -46.17 9.24
C ASN A 527 -4.39 -45.26 8.09
N GLY A 528 -5.47 -44.54 8.35
CA GLY A 528 -6.05 -43.59 7.40
C GLY A 528 -6.92 -44.21 6.33
N THR A 529 -7.74 -43.38 5.68
CA THR A 529 -8.62 -43.80 4.59
C THR A 529 -8.89 -42.63 3.65
N TRP A 530 -8.87 -42.84 2.33
CA TRP A 530 -9.20 -41.75 1.40
C TRP A 530 -10.72 -41.50 1.38
N PHE A 531 -11.51 -42.45 0.88
CA PHE A 531 -12.99 -42.36 0.96
C PHE A 531 -13.58 -43.49 1.80
N SER A 532 -14.68 -43.22 2.49
CA SER A 532 -15.57 -44.25 3.04
C SER A 532 -16.93 -44.13 2.37
N LEU A 533 -17.10 -44.75 1.19
CA LEU A 533 -18.32 -44.65 0.38
C LEU A 533 -19.40 -45.64 0.86
N HIS A 534 -20.64 -45.16 1.04
CA HIS A 534 -21.78 -46.06 1.14
C HIS A 534 -22.23 -46.56 -0.25
N LYS A 535 -22.79 -47.77 -0.32
CA LYS A 535 -23.26 -48.40 -1.58
C LYS A 535 -24.37 -47.63 -2.33
N ASN A 536 -25.04 -46.68 -1.67
CA ASN A 536 -26.06 -45.82 -2.31
C ASN A 536 -25.43 -44.63 -3.05
N ILE A 537 -24.10 -44.42 -2.94
CA ILE A 537 -23.35 -43.55 -3.84
C ILE A 537 -23.04 -44.37 -5.10
N THR A 538 -23.93 -44.24 -6.09
CA THR A 538 -23.96 -45.10 -7.28
C THR A 538 -23.26 -44.49 -8.48
N THR A 539 -23.29 -43.16 -8.61
CA THR A 539 -22.57 -42.43 -9.66
C THR A 539 -21.21 -42.00 -9.15
N ARG A 540 -20.15 -42.47 -9.80
CA ARG A 540 -18.76 -42.23 -9.39
C ARG A 540 -17.93 -41.79 -10.57
N THR A 541 -17.04 -40.83 -10.35
CA THR A 541 -16.09 -40.39 -11.36
C THR A 541 -14.80 -39.95 -10.65
N PHE A 542 -13.74 -40.72 -10.85
CA PHE A 542 -12.40 -40.46 -10.32
C PHE A 542 -11.45 -40.33 -11.50
N GLU A 543 -10.87 -39.15 -11.71
CA GLU A 543 -10.01 -38.87 -12.89
C GLU A 543 -8.80 -38.00 -12.49
N ASN A 544 -7.60 -38.35 -12.96
CA ASN A 544 -6.37 -37.57 -12.80
C ASN A 544 -6.08 -37.10 -11.35
N ASN A 545 -6.44 -37.89 -10.34
CA ASN A 545 -6.07 -37.57 -8.96
C ASN A 545 -4.65 -38.07 -8.69
N TYR A 546 -3.87 -37.31 -7.93
CA TYR A 546 -2.47 -37.63 -7.63
C TYR A 546 -2.20 -37.62 -6.12
N ILE A 547 -1.20 -38.41 -5.73
CA ILE A 547 -0.59 -38.41 -4.39
C ILE A 547 0.89 -38.09 -4.51
N THR A 548 1.45 -37.31 -3.58
CA THR A 548 2.90 -37.04 -3.59
C THR A 548 3.72 -38.30 -3.33
N ASN A 549 4.90 -38.44 -3.96
CA ASN A 549 5.75 -39.61 -3.79
C ASN A 549 6.00 -39.97 -2.31
N GLY A 550 5.82 -41.24 -1.96
CA GLY A 550 5.91 -41.78 -0.61
C GLY A 550 4.66 -41.60 0.24
N PHE A 551 3.64 -40.85 -0.19
CA PHE A 551 2.37 -40.74 0.53
C PHE A 551 1.54 -42.01 0.39
N ALA A 552 1.11 -42.58 1.51
CA ALA A 552 0.35 -43.83 1.54
C ALA A 552 -0.70 -43.83 2.65
N LEU A 553 -1.81 -44.53 2.39
CA LEU A 553 -2.91 -44.76 3.32
C LEU A 553 -3.22 -46.26 3.37
N LYS A 554 -3.66 -46.76 4.53
CA LYS A 554 -4.07 -48.16 4.73
C LYS A 554 -5.18 -48.61 3.79
N ASN A 555 -6.10 -47.70 3.45
CA ASN A 555 -7.27 -48.00 2.63
C ASN A 555 -7.64 -46.82 1.72
N TRP A 556 -7.76 -47.06 0.42
CA TRP A 556 -8.28 -46.04 -0.51
C TRP A 556 -9.82 -45.97 -0.47
N GLY A 557 -10.49 -47.09 -0.17
CA GLY A 557 -11.96 -47.15 -0.05
C GLY A 557 -12.73 -46.88 -1.35
N VAL A 558 -12.03 -47.09 -2.47
CA VAL A 558 -12.47 -46.98 -3.87
C VAL A 558 -11.92 -48.21 -4.63
N GLU A 559 -12.40 -48.45 -5.84
CA GLU A 559 -11.91 -49.54 -6.70
C GLU A 559 -10.47 -49.27 -7.20
N GLU A 560 -9.81 -50.28 -7.78
CA GLU A 560 -8.39 -50.20 -8.15
C GLU A 560 -8.09 -49.13 -9.20
N ASP A 561 -9.00 -48.94 -10.17
CA ASP A 561 -8.94 -47.95 -11.23
C ASP A 561 -9.42 -46.55 -10.81
N GLU A 562 -10.05 -46.42 -9.63
CA GLU A 562 -10.45 -45.14 -9.02
C GLU A 562 -9.31 -44.50 -8.18
N LYS A 563 -8.21 -45.24 -7.91
CA LYS A 563 -7.10 -44.79 -7.06
C LYS A 563 -6.30 -43.62 -7.65
N PRO A 564 -5.66 -42.78 -6.82
CA PRO A 564 -4.80 -41.71 -7.30
C PRO A 564 -3.44 -42.26 -7.77
N VAL A 565 -2.83 -41.56 -8.72
CA VAL A 565 -1.51 -41.87 -9.28
C VAL A 565 -0.42 -41.25 -8.41
N GLU A 566 0.67 -41.96 -8.16
CA GLU A 566 1.82 -41.41 -7.43
C GLU A 566 2.67 -40.49 -8.30
N THR A 567 3.08 -39.33 -7.76
CA THR A 567 4.00 -38.41 -8.43
C THR A 567 5.45 -38.91 -8.40
N ALA A 568 6.29 -38.35 -9.26
CA ALA A 568 7.74 -38.57 -9.24
C ALA A 568 8.41 -37.90 -8.02
N LEU A 569 7.93 -36.71 -7.63
CA LEU A 569 8.53 -35.91 -6.55
C LEU A 569 7.78 -36.06 -5.21
N PRO A 570 8.49 -36.19 -4.06
CA PRO A 570 7.88 -36.13 -2.74
C PRO A 570 7.49 -34.70 -2.35
N MET A 571 6.61 -34.55 -1.34
CA MET A 571 6.00 -33.27 -0.92
C MET A 571 7.01 -32.11 -0.78
N ASN A 572 8.14 -32.33 -0.11
CA ASN A 572 9.13 -31.28 0.19
C ASN A 572 10.01 -30.89 -1.02
N GLU A 573 10.04 -31.73 -2.06
CA GLU A 573 10.73 -31.46 -3.32
C GLU A 573 9.79 -30.83 -4.36
N LEU A 574 8.50 -31.16 -4.30
CA LEU A 574 7.46 -30.58 -5.16
C LEU A 574 7.14 -29.12 -4.83
N PHE A 575 7.03 -28.77 -3.54
CA PHE A 575 6.57 -27.46 -3.06
C PHE A 575 7.71 -26.57 -2.58
N GLU A 576 7.62 -25.25 -2.79
CA GLU A 576 8.63 -24.26 -2.38
C GLU A 576 8.98 -24.34 -0.89
N ASP A 577 8.01 -24.06 0.00
CA ASP A 577 8.19 -24.14 1.44
C ASP A 577 6.88 -24.55 2.13
N VAL A 578 6.76 -25.86 2.37
CA VAL A 578 5.62 -26.47 3.08
C VAL A 578 5.46 -25.92 4.50
N SER A 579 6.57 -25.62 5.19
CA SER A 579 6.55 -25.21 6.61
C SER A 579 5.97 -23.81 6.78
N ASN A 580 6.29 -22.90 5.84
CA ASN A 580 5.75 -21.55 5.80
C ASN A 580 4.49 -21.43 4.91
N ARG A 581 3.83 -22.56 4.59
CA ARG A 581 2.57 -22.64 3.81
C ARG A 581 2.67 -22.07 2.38
N ASN A 582 3.86 -22.01 1.82
CA ASN A 582 4.09 -21.66 0.41
C ASN A 582 4.14 -22.94 -0.43
N PHE A 583 2.98 -23.33 -0.97
CA PHE A 583 2.84 -24.54 -1.79
C PHE A 583 3.06 -24.28 -3.28
N THR A 584 3.74 -23.19 -3.67
CA THR A 584 4.13 -22.96 -5.08
C THR A 584 4.91 -24.16 -5.60
N ILE A 585 4.61 -24.61 -6.82
CA ILE A 585 5.28 -25.77 -7.43
C ILE A 585 6.68 -25.38 -7.92
N LYS A 586 7.72 -25.98 -7.33
CA LYS A 586 9.14 -25.77 -7.69
C LYS A 586 9.43 -26.19 -9.13
N ASP A 587 9.10 -27.45 -9.44
CA ASP A 587 9.44 -28.05 -10.73
C ASP A 587 8.30 -27.89 -11.74
N LYS A 588 8.46 -26.94 -12.65
CA LYS A 588 7.51 -26.68 -13.75
C LYS A 588 7.49 -27.78 -14.83
N SER A 589 8.39 -28.76 -14.74
CA SER A 589 8.38 -29.99 -15.56
C SER A 589 7.68 -31.18 -14.90
N SER A 590 7.29 -31.05 -13.62
CA SER A 590 6.50 -32.07 -12.94
C SER A 590 5.14 -32.30 -13.60
N GLU A 591 4.64 -33.54 -13.51
CA GLU A 591 3.31 -33.92 -13.98
C GLU A 591 2.19 -33.09 -13.32
N VAL A 592 2.38 -32.69 -12.05
CA VAL A 592 1.46 -31.79 -11.33
C VAL A 592 1.34 -30.44 -12.04
N TYR A 593 2.47 -29.84 -12.45
CA TYR A 593 2.46 -28.57 -13.17
C TYR A 593 1.92 -28.73 -14.60
N ILE A 594 2.43 -29.71 -15.35
CA ILE A 594 2.12 -29.92 -16.78
C ILE A 594 0.66 -30.30 -17.00
N GLN A 595 0.11 -31.22 -16.20
CA GLN A 595 -1.28 -31.66 -16.32
C GLN A 595 -2.26 -30.74 -15.57
N GLY A 596 -1.74 -29.80 -14.78
CA GLY A 596 -2.53 -28.81 -14.06
C GLY A 596 -3.28 -29.35 -12.85
N ILE A 597 -2.67 -30.30 -12.13
CA ILE A 597 -3.24 -30.97 -10.97
C ILE A 597 -3.18 -30.06 -9.73
N GLY A 598 -4.21 -30.11 -8.90
CA GLY A 598 -4.34 -29.33 -7.68
C GLY A 598 -4.79 -27.88 -7.92
N ASP A 599 -4.75 -27.09 -6.84
CA ASP A 599 -5.16 -25.68 -6.83
C ASP A 599 -4.29 -24.86 -7.81
N PRO A 600 -4.90 -24.22 -8.84
CA PRO A 600 -4.17 -23.42 -9.83
C PRO A 600 -3.41 -22.24 -9.23
N TYR A 601 -3.78 -21.75 -8.03
CA TYR A 601 -3.09 -20.64 -7.35
C TYR A 601 -1.59 -20.88 -7.13
N TRP A 602 -1.17 -22.14 -7.01
CA TRP A 602 0.22 -22.50 -6.75
C TRP A 602 1.06 -22.77 -8.01
N ARG A 603 0.46 -22.66 -9.20
CA ARG A 603 1.14 -22.83 -10.50
C ARG A 603 1.56 -21.47 -11.10
N LYS A 604 2.24 -20.65 -10.29
CA LYS A 604 2.79 -19.33 -10.64
C LYS A 604 4.16 -19.48 -11.33
#